data_AF-A0A9D1F4J4-F1
#
_entry.id   AF-A0A9D1F4J4-F1
#
_cell.length_a   1.000
_cell.length_b   1.000
_cell.length_c   1.000
_cell.angle_alpha   90.00
_cell.angle_beta   90.00
_cell.angle_gamma   90.00
#
_symmetry.space_group_name_H-M   'P 1'
#
loop_
_entity.id
_entity.type
_entity.pdbx_description
1 polymer ?
#
loop_
_entity_poly.entity_id
_entity_poly.type
_entity_poly.pdbx_seq_one_letter_code
_entity_poly.pdbx_strand_id
1 'polypeptide(L)'
;MITHRLSGKMMQIKNNPEVAIAGEWFTAHGAGIDMGYFEAEENAEIAKKLRLAFEEWIDNGHNDFNDKNTIILCIRLTDGTLFSNGKRYDIEF
;
A
#
# COMPACT_ATOMS: atom_id res chain seq x y z
N MET A 1 -1.37 1.74 0.72
CA MET A 1 -2.16 1.29 -0.45
C MET A 1 -3.60 1.06 -0.02
N ILE A 2 -4.57 1.26 -0.92
CA ILE A 2 -5.99 0.92 -0.69
C ILE A 2 -6.26 -0.43 -1.35
N THR A 3 -6.92 -1.36 -0.64
CA THR A 3 -7.25 -2.67 -1.20
C THR A 3 -8.48 -3.27 -0.52
N HIS A 4 -8.97 -4.39 -1.06
CA HIS A 4 -10.05 -5.15 -0.45
C HIS A 4 -9.49 -6.27 0.42
N ARG A 5 -9.95 -6.34 1.68
CA ARG A 5 -9.49 -7.31 2.70
C ARG A 5 -9.63 -8.76 2.25
N LEU A 6 -10.64 -9.06 1.44
CA LEU A 6 -10.93 -10.43 0.95
C LEU A 6 -10.26 -10.74 -0.39
N SER A 7 -9.44 -9.84 -0.92
CA SER A 7 -8.73 -10.07 -2.17
C SER A 7 -7.74 -11.23 -2.06
N GLY A 8 -7.49 -11.93 -3.18
CA GLY A 8 -6.50 -13.01 -3.22
C GLY A 8 -5.10 -12.56 -2.78
N LYS A 9 -4.75 -11.29 -3.02
CA LYS A 9 -3.49 -10.70 -2.54
C LYS A 9 -3.43 -10.65 -1.01
N MET A 10 -4.48 -10.17 -0.36
CA MET A 10 -4.54 -10.13 1.11
C MET A 10 -4.54 -11.53 1.72
N MET A 11 -5.17 -12.52 1.06
CA MET A 11 -5.10 -13.92 1.49
C MET A 11 -3.68 -14.48 1.41
N GLN A 12 -2.90 -14.12 0.38
CA GLN A 12 -1.49 -14.47 0.28
C GLN A 12 -0.66 -13.79 1.38
N ILE A 13 -0.85 -12.49 1.58
CA ILE A 13 -0.16 -11.68 2.61
C ILE A 13 -0.44 -12.20 4.02
N LYS A 14 -1.66 -12.68 4.28
CA LYS A 14 -2.02 -13.30 5.56
C LYS A 14 -1.19 -14.55 5.86
N ASN A 15 -0.82 -15.32 4.83
CA ASN A 15 -0.03 -16.54 4.98
C ASN A 15 1.48 -16.26 4.97
N ASN A 16 1.92 -15.28 4.18
CA ASN A 16 3.29 -14.80 4.17
C ASN A 16 3.29 -13.27 4.04
N PRO A 17 3.64 -12.52 5.11
CA PRO A 17 3.62 -11.06 5.08
C PRO A 17 4.75 -10.46 4.24
N GLU A 18 5.77 -11.24 3.84
CA GLU A 18 6.84 -10.75 2.96
C GLU A 18 6.30 -10.41 1.58
N VAL A 19 6.48 -9.16 1.18
CA VAL A 19 6.02 -8.60 -0.09
C VAL A 19 7.12 -7.78 -0.74
N ALA A 20 6.99 -7.60 -2.05
CA ALA A 20 7.80 -6.67 -2.82
C ALA A 20 6.90 -5.65 -3.53
N ILE A 21 7.39 -4.43 -3.66
CA ILE A 21 6.84 -3.40 -4.55
C ILE A 21 7.84 -3.12 -5.67
N ALA A 22 7.32 -2.85 -6.86
CA ALA A 22 8.10 -2.43 -8.00
C ALA A 22 7.32 -1.36 -8.76
N GLY A 23 8.00 -0.26 -9.12
CA GLY A 23 7.43 0.83 -9.88
C GLY A 23 8.53 1.70 -10.46
N GLU A 24 8.43 2.01 -11.75
CA GLU A 24 9.48 2.72 -12.50
C GLU A 24 10.84 2.02 -12.32
N TRP A 25 11.81 2.73 -11.74
CA TRP A 25 13.16 2.26 -11.48
C TRP A 25 13.40 1.91 -10.01
N PHE A 26 12.34 1.82 -9.21
CA PHE A 26 12.39 1.51 -7.78
C PHE A 26 11.77 0.14 -7.51
N THR A 27 12.50 -0.69 -6.77
CA THR A 27 12.02 -1.97 -6.24
C THR A 27 12.34 -2.03 -4.76
N ALA A 28 11.44 -2.56 -3.94
CA ALA A 28 11.70 -2.69 -2.50
C ALA A 28 10.98 -3.89 -1.92
N HIS A 29 11.55 -4.45 -0.85
CA HIS A 29 10.93 -5.51 -0.07
C HIS A 29 10.44 -4.97 1.26
N GLY A 30 9.49 -5.67 1.87
CA GLY A 30 8.99 -5.31 3.18
C GLY A 30 7.92 -6.27 3.67
N ALA A 31 7.32 -5.90 4.80
CA ALA A 31 6.19 -6.62 5.38
C ALA A 31 4.86 -5.91 5.07
N GLY A 32 3.88 -6.64 4.54
CA GLY A 32 2.51 -6.19 4.35
C GLY A 32 1.73 -6.24 5.66
N ILE A 33 1.13 -5.12 6.06
CA ILE A 33 0.39 -4.95 7.30
C ILE A 33 -1.01 -4.41 6.99
N ASP A 34 -2.04 -5.21 7.27
CA ASP A 34 -3.45 -4.77 7.24
C ASP A 34 -3.67 -3.76 8.38
N MET A 35 -3.85 -2.49 8.04
CA MET A 35 -4.14 -1.41 8.99
C MET A 35 -5.64 -1.26 9.28
N GLY A 36 -6.47 -2.15 8.75
CA GLY A 36 -7.91 -2.12 8.94
C GLY A 36 -8.63 -1.15 8.02
N TYR A 37 -9.88 -0.90 8.38
CA TYR A 37 -10.85 -0.17 7.56
C TYR A 37 -10.39 1.26 7.24
N PHE A 38 -10.61 1.69 6.01
CA PHE A 38 -10.15 2.98 5.51
C PHE A 38 -10.68 4.18 6.32
N GLU A 39 -11.96 4.17 6.71
CA GLU A 39 -12.59 5.24 7.50
C GLU A 39 -12.54 4.98 9.03
N ALA A 40 -11.68 4.07 9.49
CA ALA A 40 -11.46 3.90 10.93
C ALA A 40 -10.82 5.17 11.53
N GLU A 41 -11.17 5.52 12.77
CA GLU A 41 -10.72 6.76 13.42
C GLU A 41 -9.18 6.80 13.53
N GLU A 42 -8.56 5.67 13.86
CA GLU A 42 -7.11 5.50 13.92
C GLU A 42 -6.40 5.71 12.57
N ASN A 43 -7.14 5.63 11.45
CA ASN A 43 -6.63 5.76 10.10
C ASN A 43 -6.87 7.13 9.47
N ALA A 44 -7.58 8.05 10.15
CA ALA A 44 -8.03 9.33 9.59
C ALA A 44 -6.92 10.14 8.91
N GLU A 45 -5.75 10.26 9.54
CA GLU A 45 -4.62 11.01 9.01
C GLU A 45 -4.02 10.38 7.74
N ILE A 46 -3.97 9.05 7.67
CA ILE A 46 -3.47 8.33 6.50
C ILE A 46 -4.51 8.37 5.38
N ALA A 47 -5.79 8.15 5.71
CA ALA A 47 -6.91 8.23 4.79
C ALA A 47 -6.96 9.60 4.09
N LYS A 48 -6.77 10.70 4.84
CA LYS A 48 -6.69 12.06 4.28
C LYS A 48 -5.56 12.21 3.27
N LYS A 49 -4.36 11.69 3.57
CA LYS A 49 -3.22 11.73 2.64
C LYS A 49 -3.48 10.91 1.38
N LEU A 50 -4.11 9.73 1.53
CA LEU A 50 -4.48 8.89 0.39
C LEU A 50 -5.55 9.56 -0.47
N ARG A 51 -6.56 10.20 0.12
CA ARG A 51 -7.56 10.99 -0.61
C ARG A 51 -6.94 12.09 -1.45
N LEU A 52 -5.97 12.81 -0.91
CA LEU A 52 -5.26 13.85 -1.65
C LEU A 52 -4.40 13.25 -2.78
N ALA A 53 -3.62 12.20 -2.48
CA ALA A 53 -2.73 11.58 -3.47
C ALA A 53 -3.47 10.91 -4.64
N PHE A 54 -4.72 10.50 -4.43
CA PHE A 54 -5.55 9.82 -5.43
C PHE A 54 -6.81 10.62 -5.80
N GLU A 55 -6.84 11.93 -5.59
CA GLU A 55 -8.05 12.76 -5.71
C GLU A 55 -8.77 12.62 -7.05
N GLU A 56 -8.01 12.43 -8.14
CA GLU A 56 -8.54 12.26 -9.49
C GLU A 56 -9.30 10.93 -9.70
N TRP A 57 -9.05 9.92 -8.87
CA TRP A 57 -9.51 8.54 -9.10
C TRP A 57 -10.22 7.91 -7.91
N ILE A 58 -10.05 8.45 -6.70
CA ILE A 58 -10.44 7.73 -5.49
C ILE A 58 -11.95 7.51 -5.36
N ASP A 59 -12.74 8.46 -5.86
CA ASP A 59 -14.22 8.45 -5.81
C ASP A 59 -14.86 8.12 -7.17
N ASN A 60 -14.09 7.58 -8.14
CA ASN A 60 -14.61 7.23 -9.47
C ASN A 60 -15.45 5.94 -9.53
N GLY A 61 -15.82 5.39 -8.37
CA GLY A 61 -16.63 4.16 -8.24
C GLY A 61 -15.84 2.86 -8.14
N HIS A 62 -14.51 2.88 -8.21
CA HIS A 62 -13.69 1.67 -8.00
C HIS A 62 -13.49 1.30 -6.53
N ASN A 63 -13.73 2.22 -5.59
CA ASN A 63 -13.68 1.97 -4.15
C ASN A 63 -15.08 2.15 -3.54
N ASP A 64 -15.45 1.27 -2.61
CA ASP A 64 -16.61 1.46 -1.75
C ASP A 64 -16.13 1.71 -0.32
N PHE A 65 -16.08 2.99 0.08
CA PHE A 65 -15.67 3.36 1.44
C PHE A 65 -16.73 3.04 2.49
N ASN A 66 -17.95 2.62 2.12
CA ASN A 66 -18.92 2.10 3.09
C ASN A 66 -18.68 0.61 3.42
N ASP A 67 -17.95 -0.11 2.57
CA ASP A 67 -17.53 -1.49 2.85
C ASP A 67 -16.36 -1.50 3.84
N LYS A 68 -16.56 -2.13 5.01
CA LYS A 68 -15.53 -2.30 6.05
C LYS A 68 -14.33 -3.14 5.58
N ASN A 69 -14.44 -3.81 4.44
CA ASN A 69 -13.35 -4.53 3.80
C ASN A 69 -12.50 -3.66 2.88
N THR A 70 -12.89 -2.41 2.59
CA THR A 70 -12.00 -1.42 1.97
C THR A 70 -11.00 -0.97 3.03
N ILE A 71 -9.79 -1.50 2.95
CA ILE A 71 -8.76 -1.35 3.98
C ILE A 71 -7.54 -0.59 3.46
N ILE A 72 -6.74 -0.11 4.42
CA ILE A 72 -5.40 0.39 4.17
C ILE A 72 -4.40 -0.75 4.38
N LEU A 73 -3.62 -1.05 3.35
CA LEU A 73 -2.45 -1.93 3.43
C LEU A 73 -1.19 -1.07 3.51
N CYS A 74 -0.45 -1.21 4.60
CA CYS A 74 0.89 -0.64 4.77
C CYS A 74 1.94 -1.66 4.32
N ILE A 75 2.97 -1.19 3.61
CA ILE A 75 4.15 -2.00 3.33
C ILE A 75 5.31 -1.35 4.06
N ARG A 76 5.76 -1.98 5.15
CA ARG A 76 6.90 -1.52 5.93
C ARG A 76 8.17 -2.04 5.27
N LEU A 77 8.83 -1.15 4.52
CA LEU A 77 10.02 -1.49 3.75
C LEU A 77 11.19 -1.88 4.67
N THR A 78 11.99 -2.82 4.20
CA THR A 78 13.24 -3.28 4.84
C THR A 78 14.45 -2.86 4.02
N ASP A 79 14.33 -2.97 2.71
CA ASP A 79 15.37 -2.65 1.75
C ASP A 79 14.77 -2.21 0.42
N GLY A 80 15.55 -1.50 -0.38
CA GLY A 80 15.17 -1.14 -1.73
C GLY A 80 16.35 -0.90 -2.66
N THR A 81 16.07 -0.96 -3.96
CA THR A 81 16.99 -0.63 -5.03
C THR A 81 16.35 0.43 -5.93
N LEU A 82 17.09 1.51 -6.19
CA LEU A 82 16.72 2.56 -7.14
C LEU A 82 17.75 2.61 -8.27
N PHE A 83 17.29 2.61 -9.52
CA PHE A 83 18.12 2.98 -10.66
C PHE A 83 17.83 4.43 -11.07
N SER A 84 18.87 5.26 -11.16
CA SER A 84 18.74 6.65 -11.60
C SER A 84 19.97 7.07 -12.39
N ASN A 85 19.75 7.58 -13.62
CA ASN A 85 20.81 8.04 -14.53
C ASN A 85 21.94 7.01 -14.73
N GLY A 86 21.58 5.73 -14.93
CA GLY A 86 22.53 4.63 -15.12
C GLY A 86 23.26 4.17 -13.86
N LYS A 87 22.92 4.73 -12.68
CA LYS A 87 23.50 4.34 -11.39
C LYS A 87 22.48 3.59 -10.53
N ARG A 88 22.95 2.52 -9.89
CA ARG A 88 22.20 1.76 -8.87
C ARG A 88 22.47 2.33 -7.49
N TYR A 89 21.42 2.42 -6.68
CA TYR A 89 21.45 2.75 -5.27
C TYR A 89 20.74 1.65 -4.49
N ASP A 90 21.41 1.10 -3.49
CA ASP A 90 20.80 0.20 -2.52
C ASP A 90 20.49 1.01 -1.24
N ILE A 91 19.32 0.78 -0.66
CA ILE A 91 18.71 1.59 0.41
C ILE A 91 18.28 0.67 1.54
N GLU A 92 18.58 1.04 2.79
CA GLU A 92 18.05 0.42 4.01
C GLU A 92 17.08 1.40 4.70
N PHE A 93 16.02 0.89 5.32
CA PHE A 93 14.92 1.68 5.90
C PHE A 93 14.79 1.54 7.42
#